data_AF-A0A5E5PRW3-F1
#
_entry.id   AF-A0A5E5PRW3-F1
#
_cell.length_a   1.000
_cell.length_b   1.000
_cell.length_c   1.000
_cell.angle_alpha   90.00
_cell.angle_beta   90.00
_cell.angle_gamma   90.00
#
_symmetry.space_group_name_H-M   'P 1'
#
loop_
_entity.id
_entity.type
_entity.pdbx_description
1 polymer ?
#
loop_
_entity_poly.entity_id
_entity_poly.type
_entity_poly.pdbx_seq_one_letter_code
_entity_poly.pdbx_strand_id
1 'polypeptide(L)'
;MSAISNQQITAVILAGGRSSRMNGQDKGLIQLNQKPLIQHVIEVIENEVDSILINANRNQKRYQKFTKNPIIEDNITNFQGPLAGFAKAMEVAKTPYLLVLPCDCPMIGVELLATLKTELTKQKAQICVAHDGNRLQPTFVLLKTDLLSSLLAYLAAGDRKIDLWYQQHTLAIADLSQYQDFFINLNTPQDYASLTQISRIKNVAILGFSAFSGTGKTTLIIQLIKYLKQKNIRLAYLKHGHHNFEIDHKGKDSYECYHAGAEQVLISSADKFALINRYTEQELGLFALFEQLNLSQLDLILVEGFKREIFPKIELQRQALNHPNIFENDVNVIAFASDEILIECDRVSLDINNIKQIGDFILAYMRH
;
A
#
# COMPACT_ATOMS: atom_id res chain seq x y z
N MET A 1 25.83 -20.51 10.86
CA MET A 1 25.92 -20.26 9.41
C MET A 1 25.95 -18.75 9.21
N SER A 2 26.80 -18.25 8.32
CA SER A 2 26.87 -16.82 8.02
C SER A 2 25.56 -16.33 7.41
N ALA A 3 25.08 -15.18 7.85
CA ALA A 3 23.93 -14.53 7.24
C ALA A 3 24.20 -14.21 5.76
N ILE A 4 23.17 -14.31 4.92
CA ILE A 4 23.24 -13.94 3.50
C ILE A 4 23.35 -12.42 3.41
N SER A 5 24.46 -11.92 2.86
CA SER A 5 24.67 -10.49 2.65
C SER A 5 23.84 -9.97 1.47
N ASN A 6 23.44 -8.69 1.51
CA ASN A 6 22.74 -8.01 0.41
C ASN A 6 23.54 -8.08 -0.90
N GLN A 7 24.87 -8.02 -0.82
CA GLN A 7 25.81 -8.11 -1.95
C GLN A 7 25.84 -9.51 -2.62
N GLN A 8 25.21 -10.51 -2.00
CA GLN A 8 25.14 -11.87 -2.53
C GLN A 8 23.82 -12.15 -3.26
N ILE A 9 23.00 -11.12 -3.48
CA ILE A 9 21.66 -11.29 -4.05
C ILE A 9 21.51 -10.41 -5.28
N THR A 10 21.09 -11.02 -6.37
CA THR A 10 20.53 -10.31 -7.52
C THR A 10 19.02 -10.43 -7.46
N ALA A 11 18.30 -9.32 -7.59
CA ALA A 11 16.84 -9.35 -7.75
C ALA A 11 16.48 -9.45 -9.24
N VAL A 12 15.45 -10.21 -9.57
CA VAL A 12 14.74 -10.11 -10.85
C VAL A 12 13.29 -9.74 -10.63
N ILE A 13 12.85 -8.70 -11.32
CA ILE A 13 11.44 -8.30 -11.37
C ILE A 13 10.80 -8.83 -12.65
N LEU A 14 9.75 -9.63 -12.51
CA LEU A 14 9.02 -10.23 -13.62
C LEU A 14 7.94 -9.28 -14.14
N ALA A 15 8.16 -8.74 -15.34
CA ALA A 15 7.30 -7.77 -16.03
C ALA A 15 6.75 -8.27 -17.38
N GLY A 16 6.95 -9.56 -17.71
CA GLY A 16 6.63 -10.15 -19.02
C GLY A 16 5.23 -10.75 -19.22
N GLY A 17 4.29 -10.57 -18.29
CA GLY A 17 2.95 -11.19 -18.38
C GLY A 17 2.10 -10.67 -19.56
N ARG A 18 1.36 -11.57 -20.24
CA ARG A 18 0.52 -11.24 -21.41
C ARG A 18 -0.65 -10.28 -21.12
N SER A 19 -1.00 -10.04 -19.86
CA SER A 19 -2.07 -9.12 -19.41
C SER A 19 -3.35 -9.13 -20.26
N SER A 20 -3.83 -10.33 -20.62
CA SER A 20 -5.03 -10.50 -21.45
C SER A 20 -6.30 -9.91 -20.82
N ARG A 21 -6.30 -9.72 -19.50
CA ARG A 21 -7.41 -9.14 -18.72
C ARG A 21 -7.35 -7.61 -18.58
N MET A 22 -6.28 -6.95 -19.03
CA MET A 22 -6.03 -5.49 -18.86
C MET A 22 -6.02 -4.75 -20.20
N ASN A 23 -6.84 -5.15 -21.17
CA ASN A 23 -6.84 -4.59 -22.53
C ASN A 23 -5.42 -4.52 -23.17
N GLY A 24 -4.53 -5.44 -22.80
CA GLY A 24 -3.16 -5.47 -23.30
C GLY A 24 -2.19 -4.46 -22.67
N GLN A 25 -2.57 -3.70 -21.63
CA GLN A 25 -1.63 -2.82 -20.94
C GLN A 25 -0.55 -3.59 -20.18
N ASP A 26 0.62 -2.97 -20.06
CA ASP A 26 1.79 -3.52 -19.38
C ASP A 26 1.77 -3.16 -17.90
N LYS A 27 1.53 -4.16 -17.05
CA LYS A 27 1.22 -3.96 -15.63
C LYS A 27 2.29 -3.18 -14.87
N GLY A 28 3.55 -3.54 -15.07
CA GLY A 28 4.66 -2.87 -14.37
C GLY A 28 4.75 -1.38 -14.69
N LEU A 29 4.18 -0.93 -15.82
CA LEU A 29 4.20 0.46 -16.26
C LEU A 29 2.91 1.23 -15.93
N ILE A 30 1.92 0.56 -15.32
CA ILE A 30 0.70 1.22 -14.85
C ILE A 30 1.04 2.14 -13.68
N GLN A 31 0.44 3.33 -13.68
CA GLN A 31 0.70 4.36 -12.70
C GLN A 31 -0.14 4.11 -11.44
N LEU A 32 0.52 4.03 -10.29
CA LEU A 32 -0.05 4.13 -8.96
C LEU A 32 0.63 5.32 -8.26
N ASN A 33 -0.15 6.29 -7.80
CA ASN A 33 0.38 7.52 -7.17
C ASN A 33 1.41 8.23 -8.05
N GLN A 34 1.14 8.33 -9.37
CA GLN A 34 2.04 8.93 -10.38
C GLN A 34 3.39 8.23 -10.58
N LYS A 35 3.56 7.03 -10.00
CA LYS A 35 4.73 6.18 -10.21
C LYS A 35 4.32 4.86 -10.87
N PRO A 36 5.09 4.34 -11.84
CA PRO A 36 4.93 2.97 -12.34
C PRO A 36 4.94 1.94 -11.20
N LEU A 37 4.10 0.89 -11.24
CA LEU A 37 4.11 -0.19 -10.24
C LEU A 37 5.49 -0.78 -9.99
N ILE A 38 6.26 -1.00 -11.06
CA ILE A 38 7.62 -1.54 -10.95
C ILE A 38 8.54 -0.64 -10.13
N GLN A 39 8.32 0.68 -10.16
CA GLN A 39 9.14 1.62 -9.42
C GLN A 39 8.93 1.48 -7.91
N HIS A 40 7.71 1.22 -7.45
CA HIS A 40 7.44 0.94 -6.02
C HIS A 40 8.20 -0.29 -5.52
N VAL A 41 8.24 -1.36 -6.34
CA VAL A 41 9.01 -2.58 -6.03
C VAL A 41 10.51 -2.29 -5.95
N ILE A 42 11.03 -1.48 -6.89
CA ILE A 42 12.46 -1.14 -6.96
C ILE A 42 12.90 -0.30 -5.76
N GLU A 43 12.15 0.73 -5.40
CA GLU A 43 12.48 1.64 -4.29
C GLU A 43 12.62 0.87 -2.95
N VAL A 44 11.90 -0.24 -2.78
CA VAL A 44 12.00 -1.09 -1.58
C VAL A 44 13.26 -1.96 -1.58
N ILE A 45 13.67 -2.48 -2.74
CA ILE A 45 14.73 -3.50 -2.81
C ILE A 45 16.09 -2.96 -3.27
N GLU A 46 16.17 -1.75 -3.82
CA GLU A 46 17.40 -1.23 -4.44
C GLU A 46 18.59 -1.13 -3.49
N ASN A 47 18.33 -0.93 -2.19
CA ASN A 47 19.36 -0.90 -1.15
C ASN A 47 19.55 -2.28 -0.46
N GLU A 48 18.75 -3.26 -0.83
CA GLU A 48 18.69 -4.58 -0.17
C GLU A 48 19.34 -5.71 -0.98
N VAL A 49 19.76 -5.41 -2.21
CA VAL A 49 20.37 -6.35 -3.17
C VAL A 49 21.58 -5.72 -3.89
N ASP A 50 22.45 -6.56 -4.45
CA ASP A 50 23.60 -6.12 -5.25
C ASP A 50 23.18 -5.48 -6.58
N SER A 51 22.20 -6.10 -7.24
CA SER A 51 21.80 -5.74 -8.59
C SER A 51 20.34 -6.10 -8.87
N ILE A 52 19.69 -5.29 -9.70
CA ILE A 52 18.31 -5.49 -10.15
C ILE A 52 18.29 -5.80 -11.64
N LEU A 53 17.70 -6.92 -12.00
CA LEU A 53 17.35 -7.34 -13.35
C LEU A 53 15.85 -7.14 -13.57
N ILE A 54 15.46 -6.84 -14.80
CA ILE A 54 14.04 -6.76 -15.18
C ILE A 54 13.82 -7.71 -16.34
N ASN A 55 12.89 -8.65 -16.18
CA ASN A 55 12.48 -9.56 -17.23
C ASN A 55 11.20 -9.03 -17.89
N ALA A 56 11.29 -8.61 -19.16
CA ALA A 56 10.18 -8.00 -19.88
C ALA A 56 10.21 -8.35 -21.37
N ASN A 57 9.09 -8.84 -21.90
CA ASN A 57 8.93 -9.23 -23.30
C ASN A 57 8.33 -8.12 -24.19
N ARG A 58 8.16 -6.92 -23.63
CA ARG A 58 7.61 -5.73 -24.28
C ARG A 58 8.07 -4.47 -23.55
N ASN A 59 7.97 -3.33 -24.21
CA ASN A 59 8.32 -2.02 -23.65
C ASN A 59 9.75 -1.93 -23.08
N GLN A 60 10.71 -2.65 -23.66
CA GLN A 60 12.09 -2.76 -23.19
C GLN A 60 12.73 -1.38 -22.98
N LYS A 61 12.54 -0.45 -23.94
CA LYS A 61 13.03 0.95 -23.83
C LYS A 61 12.47 1.70 -22.61
N ARG A 62 11.24 1.41 -22.19
CA ARG A 62 10.64 2.02 -20.99
C ARG A 62 11.22 1.39 -19.73
N TYR A 63 11.34 0.07 -19.71
CA TYR A 63 11.89 -0.65 -18.55
C TYR A 63 13.37 -0.39 -18.31
N GLN A 64 14.15 -0.12 -19.36
CA GLN A 64 15.57 0.22 -19.24
C GLN A 64 15.82 1.46 -18.39
N LYS A 65 14.81 2.31 -18.17
CA LYS A 65 14.92 3.49 -17.29
C LYS A 65 15.04 3.13 -15.81
N PHE A 66 14.64 1.93 -15.40
CA PHE A 66 14.60 1.53 -13.99
C PHE A 66 15.76 0.61 -13.57
N THR A 67 16.64 0.22 -14.50
CA THR A 67 17.81 -0.59 -14.18
C THR A 67 18.99 -0.22 -15.07
N LYS A 68 20.19 -0.32 -14.51
CA LYS A 68 21.45 -0.19 -15.25
C LYS A 68 21.82 -1.47 -15.99
N ASN A 69 21.18 -2.60 -15.67
CA ASN A 69 21.42 -3.87 -16.32
C ASN A 69 20.58 -4.00 -17.60
N PRO A 70 21.01 -4.84 -18.57
CA PRO A 70 20.19 -5.12 -19.76
C PRO A 70 18.83 -5.71 -19.38
N ILE A 71 17.78 -5.30 -20.10
CA ILE A 71 16.47 -5.95 -19.99
C ILE A 71 16.57 -7.40 -20.49
N ILE A 72 16.01 -8.30 -19.70
CA ILE A 72 16.05 -9.73 -19.94
C ILE A 72 14.78 -10.15 -20.68
N GLU A 73 14.95 -10.78 -21.84
CA GLU A 73 13.85 -11.26 -22.67
C GLU A 73 13.78 -12.80 -22.66
N ASP A 74 12.56 -13.33 -22.72
CA ASP A 74 12.32 -14.76 -22.86
C ASP A 74 12.60 -15.17 -24.31
N ASN A 75 13.87 -15.28 -24.70
CA ASN A 75 14.27 -15.60 -26.08
C ASN A 75 13.96 -17.04 -26.51
N ILE A 76 13.30 -17.83 -25.67
CA ILE A 76 13.01 -19.21 -25.97
C ILE A 76 11.59 -19.29 -26.51
N THR A 77 11.50 -19.46 -27.81
CA THR A 77 10.30 -19.37 -28.67
C THR A 77 9.10 -20.22 -28.24
N ASN A 78 9.24 -21.10 -27.25
CA ASN A 78 8.18 -21.96 -26.73
C ASN A 78 7.99 -21.90 -25.20
N PHE A 79 8.78 -21.12 -24.45
CA PHE A 79 8.60 -21.00 -22.99
C PHE A 79 7.63 -19.87 -22.64
N GLN A 80 6.47 -20.24 -22.08
CA GLN A 80 5.46 -19.35 -21.54
C GLN A 80 5.34 -19.68 -20.05
N GLY A 81 5.71 -18.73 -19.18
CA GLY A 81 5.55 -18.83 -17.73
C GLY A 81 6.70 -18.20 -16.94
N PRO A 82 6.50 -17.90 -15.64
CA PRO A 82 7.51 -17.23 -14.80
C PRO A 82 8.87 -17.94 -14.74
N LEU A 83 8.88 -19.28 -14.84
CA LEU A 83 10.11 -20.08 -14.82
C LEU A 83 11.09 -19.76 -15.97
N ALA A 84 10.59 -19.26 -17.11
CA ALA A 84 11.46 -18.81 -18.19
C ALA A 84 12.27 -17.57 -17.76
N GLY A 85 11.61 -16.62 -17.12
CA GLY A 85 12.23 -15.44 -16.53
C GLY A 85 13.21 -15.79 -15.41
N PHE A 86 12.89 -16.81 -14.59
CA PHE A 86 13.82 -17.33 -13.58
C PHE A 86 15.11 -17.84 -14.22
N ALA A 87 14.99 -18.73 -15.22
CA ALA A 87 16.14 -19.33 -15.89
C ALA A 87 17.03 -18.26 -16.53
N LYS A 88 16.41 -17.32 -17.24
CA LYS A 88 17.14 -16.24 -17.91
C LYS A 88 17.80 -15.27 -16.93
N ALA A 89 17.18 -15.01 -15.78
CA ALA A 89 17.80 -14.24 -14.71
C ALA A 89 18.97 -14.99 -14.07
N MET A 90 18.85 -16.29 -13.81
CA MET A 90 19.95 -17.11 -13.28
C MET A 90 21.14 -17.20 -14.23
N GLU A 91 20.93 -17.19 -15.54
CA GLU A 91 22.03 -17.14 -16.53
C GLU A 91 22.87 -15.86 -16.46
N VAL A 92 22.25 -14.74 -16.06
CA VAL A 92 22.89 -13.40 -16.06
C VAL A 92 23.33 -12.98 -14.66
N ALA A 93 22.68 -13.50 -13.62
CA ALA A 93 23.01 -13.21 -12.22
C ALA A 93 24.46 -13.61 -11.90
N LYS A 94 25.19 -12.68 -11.29
CA LYS A 94 26.60 -12.89 -10.87
C LYS A 94 26.73 -13.29 -9.41
N THR A 95 25.61 -13.41 -8.72
CA THR A 95 25.53 -13.64 -7.28
C THR A 95 24.98 -15.05 -7.01
N PRO A 96 25.26 -15.63 -5.82
CA PRO A 96 24.82 -16.98 -5.48
C PRO A 96 23.31 -17.11 -5.22
N TYR A 97 22.61 -15.99 -4.99
CA TYR A 97 21.18 -15.99 -4.71
C TYR A 97 20.41 -15.09 -5.67
N LEU A 98 19.24 -15.56 -6.09
CA LEU A 98 18.28 -14.82 -6.88
C LEU A 98 17.03 -14.55 -6.04
N LEU A 99 16.69 -13.27 -5.84
CA LEU A 99 15.38 -12.86 -5.37
C LEU A 99 14.48 -12.67 -6.58
N VAL A 100 13.33 -13.33 -6.62
CA VAL A 100 12.32 -13.12 -7.66
C VAL A 100 11.12 -12.42 -7.07
N LEU A 101 10.63 -11.39 -7.78
CA LEU A 101 9.46 -10.60 -7.42
C LEU A 101 8.61 -10.32 -8.66
N PRO A 102 7.27 -10.23 -8.53
CA PRO A 102 6.42 -9.72 -9.60
C PRO A 102 6.45 -8.18 -9.66
N CYS A 103 6.13 -7.60 -10.82
CA CYS A 103 6.10 -6.14 -10.99
C CYS A 103 4.81 -5.45 -10.51
N ASP A 104 3.79 -6.20 -10.07
CA ASP A 104 2.42 -5.73 -9.82
C ASP A 104 1.97 -5.79 -8.35
N CYS A 105 2.95 -5.86 -7.43
CA CYS A 105 2.75 -5.88 -5.98
C CYS A 105 3.47 -4.69 -5.34
N PRO A 106 2.86 -3.49 -5.32
CA PRO A 106 3.53 -2.25 -4.91
C PRO A 106 3.71 -2.10 -3.41
N MET A 107 3.09 -2.95 -2.59
CA MET A 107 3.05 -2.82 -1.13
C MET A 107 4.12 -3.65 -0.40
N ILE A 108 5.11 -4.19 -1.11
CA ILE A 108 6.17 -5.00 -0.47
C ILE A 108 7.00 -4.17 0.50
N GLY A 109 7.51 -4.80 1.56
CA GLY A 109 8.43 -4.20 2.53
C GLY A 109 9.76 -4.94 2.63
N VAL A 110 10.74 -4.32 3.30
CA VAL A 110 12.09 -4.89 3.52
C VAL A 110 12.04 -6.18 4.35
N GLU A 111 10.99 -6.36 5.15
CA GLU A 111 10.73 -7.54 5.97
C GLU A 111 10.56 -8.81 5.13
N LEU A 112 10.08 -8.69 3.88
CA LEU A 112 9.96 -9.80 2.95
C LEU A 112 11.33 -10.46 2.73
N LEU A 113 12.34 -9.68 2.31
CA LEU A 113 13.65 -10.23 2.03
C LEU A 113 14.38 -10.67 3.30
N ALA A 114 14.24 -9.92 4.39
CA ALA A 114 14.83 -10.28 5.68
C ALA A 114 14.33 -11.66 6.16
N THR A 115 13.03 -11.92 6.04
CA THR A 115 12.41 -13.20 6.43
C THR A 115 12.85 -14.33 5.50
N LEU A 116 12.87 -14.09 4.19
CA LEU A 116 13.33 -15.06 3.19
C LEU A 116 14.79 -15.50 3.45
N LYS A 117 15.70 -14.54 3.69
CA LYS A 117 17.11 -14.81 4.04
C LYS A 117 17.23 -15.66 5.30
N THR A 118 16.49 -15.28 6.33
CA THR A 118 16.50 -15.94 7.64
C THR A 118 16.05 -17.39 7.51
N GLU A 119 14.90 -17.63 6.89
CA GLU A 119 14.32 -18.97 6.78
C GLU A 119 15.10 -19.86 5.80
N LEU A 120 15.62 -19.32 4.69
CA LEU A 120 16.50 -20.07 3.78
C LEU A 120 17.73 -20.60 4.52
N THR A 121 18.37 -19.75 5.33
CA THR A 121 19.58 -20.10 6.09
C THR A 121 19.28 -21.08 7.21
N LYS A 122 18.24 -20.78 8.00
CA LYS A 122 17.82 -21.58 9.17
C LYS A 122 17.42 -23.00 8.78
N GLN A 123 16.69 -23.15 7.67
CA GLN A 123 16.22 -24.43 7.17
C GLN A 123 17.22 -25.12 6.24
N LYS A 124 18.38 -24.48 5.95
CA LYS A 124 19.42 -24.99 5.02
C LYS A 124 18.86 -25.34 3.64
N ALA A 125 17.86 -24.58 3.18
CA ALA A 125 17.14 -24.85 1.96
C ALA A 125 17.87 -24.30 0.73
N GLN A 126 17.43 -24.74 -0.45
CA GLN A 126 17.88 -24.22 -1.75
C GLN A 126 16.92 -23.16 -2.29
N ILE A 127 15.64 -23.25 -1.88
CA ILE A 127 14.56 -22.34 -2.25
C ILE A 127 13.83 -21.93 -0.97
N CYS A 128 13.53 -20.66 -0.79
CA CYS A 128 12.67 -20.15 0.27
C CYS A 128 11.57 -19.33 -0.39
N VAL A 129 10.32 -19.74 -0.19
CA VAL A 129 9.13 -19.12 -0.80
C VAL A 129 8.27 -18.46 0.28
N ALA A 130 7.72 -17.29 -0.01
CA ALA A 130 6.80 -16.61 0.88
C ALA A 130 5.45 -17.36 0.99
N HIS A 131 4.86 -17.31 2.18
CA HIS A 131 3.50 -17.77 2.46
C HIS A 131 2.72 -16.64 3.12
N ASP A 132 1.53 -16.32 2.60
CA ASP A 132 0.72 -15.19 3.05
C ASP A 132 -0.23 -15.53 4.22
N GLY A 133 -0.12 -16.73 4.77
CA GLY A 133 -1.04 -17.28 5.78
C GLY A 133 -2.14 -18.15 5.19
N ASN A 134 -2.42 -18.06 3.89
CA ASN A 134 -3.41 -18.86 3.18
C ASN A 134 -2.78 -19.78 2.13
N ARG A 135 -1.79 -19.28 1.38
CA ARG A 135 -1.12 -20.01 0.30
C ARG A 135 0.33 -19.58 0.11
N LEU A 136 1.06 -20.42 -0.60
CA LEU A 136 2.37 -20.05 -1.15
C LEU A 136 2.21 -18.96 -2.20
N GLN A 137 3.22 -18.09 -2.26
CA GLN A 137 3.34 -16.98 -3.19
C GLN A 137 4.55 -17.25 -4.09
N PRO A 138 4.40 -18.03 -5.18
CA PRO A 138 5.52 -18.71 -5.83
C PRO A 138 6.52 -17.77 -6.51
N THR A 139 6.11 -16.54 -6.84
CA THR A 139 6.98 -15.51 -7.42
C THR A 139 7.56 -14.54 -6.39
N PHE A 140 7.41 -14.83 -5.10
CA PHE A 140 8.05 -14.14 -3.98
C PHE A 140 9.01 -15.12 -3.31
N VAL A 141 10.19 -15.26 -3.92
CA VAL A 141 11.08 -16.39 -3.61
C VAL A 141 12.53 -15.93 -3.62
N LEU A 142 13.31 -16.46 -2.67
CA LEU A 142 14.75 -16.38 -2.65
C LEU A 142 15.31 -17.79 -2.91
N LEU A 143 16.16 -17.95 -3.93
CA LEU A 143 16.68 -19.25 -4.33
C LEU A 143 18.16 -19.19 -4.70
N LYS A 144 18.83 -20.34 -4.73
CA LYS A 144 20.22 -20.44 -5.19
C LYS A 144 20.31 -20.47 -6.71
N THR A 145 21.27 -19.74 -7.27
CA THR A 145 21.48 -19.66 -8.73
C THR A 145 22.07 -20.94 -9.33
N ASP A 146 22.67 -21.80 -8.51
CA ASP A 146 23.17 -23.12 -8.92
C ASP A 146 22.06 -24.11 -9.33
N LEU A 147 20.80 -23.78 -9.07
CA LEU A 147 19.63 -24.56 -9.51
C LEU A 147 19.34 -24.43 -11.01
N LEU A 148 20.06 -23.57 -11.75
CA LEU A 148 19.84 -23.31 -13.17
C LEU A 148 19.79 -24.59 -14.02
N SER A 149 20.73 -25.53 -13.83
CA SER A 149 20.75 -26.78 -14.61
C SER A 149 19.50 -27.63 -14.39
N SER A 150 19.00 -27.69 -13.15
CA SER A 150 17.74 -28.38 -12.85
C SER A 150 16.56 -27.68 -13.50
N LEU A 151 16.52 -26.34 -13.43
CA LEU A 151 15.44 -25.56 -14.03
C LEU A 151 15.40 -25.72 -15.56
N LEU A 152 16.55 -25.68 -16.22
CA LEU A 152 16.64 -25.89 -17.67
C LEU A 152 16.19 -27.30 -18.06
N ALA A 153 16.56 -28.33 -17.30
CA ALA A 153 16.10 -29.70 -17.54
C ALA A 153 14.59 -29.83 -17.36
N TYR A 154 14.03 -29.20 -16.32
CA TYR A 154 12.59 -29.18 -16.05
C TYR A 154 11.80 -28.49 -17.17
N LEU A 155 12.28 -27.34 -17.64
CA LEU A 155 11.70 -26.64 -18.78
C LEU A 155 11.81 -27.47 -20.07
N ALA A 156 12.97 -28.09 -20.33
CA ALA A 156 13.18 -28.93 -21.51
C ALA A 156 12.26 -30.16 -21.56
N ALA A 157 11.85 -30.69 -20.40
CA ALA A 157 10.85 -31.75 -20.29
C ALA A 157 9.42 -31.29 -20.67
N GLY A 158 9.21 -29.98 -20.85
CA GLY A 158 7.92 -29.39 -21.22
C GLY A 158 7.12 -28.87 -20.03
N ASP A 159 7.55 -29.13 -18.80
CA ASP A 159 6.86 -28.69 -17.58
C ASP A 159 7.02 -27.18 -17.33
N ARG A 160 5.99 -26.59 -16.71
CA ARG A 160 5.89 -25.13 -16.48
C ARG A 160 5.38 -24.73 -15.11
N LYS A 161 4.92 -25.69 -14.31
CA LYS A 161 4.32 -25.41 -12.99
C LYS A 161 5.43 -25.16 -11.98
N ILE A 162 5.45 -23.96 -11.40
CA ILE A 162 6.45 -23.54 -10.42
C ILE A 162 6.42 -24.46 -9.20
N ASP A 163 5.23 -24.73 -8.66
CA ASP A 163 5.07 -25.51 -7.43
C ASP A 163 5.64 -26.93 -7.57
N LEU A 164 5.44 -27.56 -8.74
CA LEU A 164 5.98 -28.89 -9.03
C LEU A 164 7.50 -28.88 -9.18
N TRP A 165 8.09 -27.78 -9.69
CA TRP A 165 9.54 -27.65 -9.72
C TRP A 165 10.11 -27.45 -8.32
N TYR A 166 9.47 -26.65 -7.47
CA TYR A 166 9.88 -26.46 -6.07
C TYR A 166 9.92 -27.76 -5.29
N GLN A 167 8.97 -28.68 -5.54
CA GLN A 167 8.93 -29.99 -4.92
C GLN A 167 10.13 -30.89 -5.25
N GLN A 168 10.91 -30.56 -6.30
CA GLN A 168 12.14 -31.30 -6.66
C GLN A 168 13.37 -30.86 -5.84
N HIS A 169 13.21 -29.83 -5.00
CA HIS A 169 14.31 -29.17 -4.27
C HIS A 169 14.04 -29.10 -2.77
N THR A 170 15.08 -28.80 -2.00
CA THR A 170 14.91 -28.50 -0.58
C THR A 170 14.24 -27.13 -0.41
N LEU A 171 12.95 -27.15 -0.05
CA LEU A 171 12.09 -25.96 0.07
C LEU A 171 11.95 -25.51 1.53
N ALA A 172 12.18 -24.23 1.78
CA ALA A 172 11.79 -23.52 2.99
C ALA A 172 10.57 -22.65 2.73
N ILE A 173 9.78 -22.44 3.78
CA ILE A 173 8.62 -21.55 3.76
C ILE A 173 8.89 -20.39 4.71
N ALA A 174 8.76 -19.16 4.20
CA ALA A 174 8.78 -17.93 4.99
C ALA A 174 7.33 -17.51 5.29
N ASP A 175 6.90 -17.67 6.54
CA ASP A 175 5.59 -17.21 6.98
C ASP A 175 5.57 -15.69 7.10
N LEU A 176 4.77 -15.06 6.25
CA LEU A 176 4.55 -13.61 6.18
C LEU A 176 3.05 -13.31 6.33
N SER A 177 2.31 -14.15 7.08
CA SER A 177 0.87 -13.99 7.35
C SER A 177 0.50 -12.66 8.00
N GLN A 178 1.45 -12.04 8.71
CA GLN A 178 1.31 -10.69 9.29
C GLN A 178 1.48 -9.55 8.27
N TYR A 179 1.95 -9.85 7.06
CA TYR A 179 2.17 -8.92 5.95
C TYR A 179 1.38 -9.32 4.70
N GLN A 180 0.12 -9.74 4.88
CA GLN A 180 -0.75 -10.14 3.76
C GLN A 180 -0.82 -9.09 2.64
N ASP A 181 -0.74 -7.81 3.00
CA ASP A 181 -0.79 -6.69 2.06
C ASP A 181 0.36 -6.71 1.03
N PHE A 182 1.51 -7.33 1.35
CA PHE A 182 2.65 -7.46 0.43
C PHE A 182 2.27 -8.24 -0.84
N PHE A 183 1.26 -9.10 -0.76
CA PHE A 183 0.89 -10.05 -1.79
C PHE A 183 -0.35 -9.64 -2.59
N ILE A 184 -0.86 -8.42 -2.36
CA ILE A 184 -1.97 -7.90 -3.16
C ILE A 184 -1.47 -7.63 -4.58
N ASN A 185 -1.98 -8.41 -5.53
CA ASN A 185 -1.65 -8.30 -6.95
C ASN A 185 -2.69 -7.45 -7.67
N LEU A 186 -2.24 -6.38 -8.32
CA LEU A 186 -3.07 -5.52 -9.16
C LEU A 186 -3.32 -6.18 -10.53
N ASN A 187 -4.48 -6.81 -10.70
CA ASN A 187 -4.83 -7.60 -11.89
C ASN A 187 -5.87 -6.96 -12.82
N THR A 188 -6.69 -6.05 -12.32
CA THR A 188 -7.81 -5.39 -13.02
C THR A 188 -7.82 -3.89 -12.70
N PRO A 189 -8.35 -2.99 -13.57
CA PRO A 189 -8.53 -1.56 -13.24
C PRO A 189 -9.28 -1.34 -11.91
N GLN A 190 -10.16 -2.28 -11.55
CA GLN A 190 -10.89 -2.31 -10.29
C GLN A 190 -9.99 -2.69 -9.09
N ASP A 191 -8.96 -3.51 -9.25
CA ASP A 191 -7.97 -3.76 -8.20
C ASP A 191 -7.15 -2.49 -7.90
N TYR A 192 -6.89 -1.65 -8.91
CA TYR A 192 -6.32 -0.32 -8.71
C TYR A 192 -7.29 0.58 -7.95
N ALA A 193 -8.60 0.47 -8.20
CA ALA A 193 -9.64 1.16 -7.43
C ALA A 193 -9.75 0.63 -5.97
N SER A 194 -9.29 -0.61 -5.71
CA SER A 194 -9.35 -1.30 -4.42
C SER A 194 -8.13 -1.04 -3.54
N LEU A 195 -6.93 -0.89 -4.13
CA LEU A 195 -5.74 -0.35 -3.43
C LEU A 195 -5.80 1.18 -3.25
N THR A 196 -6.78 1.84 -3.85
CA THR A 196 -7.05 3.27 -3.66
C THR A 196 -8.06 3.58 -2.55
N GLN A 197 -8.47 2.67 -1.67
CA GLN A 197 -9.26 3.04 -0.49
C GLN A 197 -8.81 2.32 0.77
N ILE A 198 -8.05 3.02 1.62
CA ILE A 198 -7.82 2.60 3.00
C ILE A 198 -9.13 2.84 3.75
N SER A 199 -10.06 1.87 3.69
CA SER A 199 -11.30 1.94 4.44
C SER A 199 -11.09 1.57 5.92
N ARG A 200 -10.00 0.87 6.24
CA ARG A 200 -9.65 0.43 7.60
C ARG A 200 -8.13 0.41 7.88
N ILE A 201 -7.75 0.54 9.15
CA ILE A 201 -6.40 0.26 9.68
C ILE A 201 -6.50 -0.52 11.00
N LYS A 202 -5.86 -1.71 11.09
CA LYS A 202 -5.91 -2.59 12.29
C LYS A 202 -7.33 -2.75 12.87
N ASN A 203 -8.33 -2.91 11.99
CA ASN A 203 -9.78 -3.00 12.24
C ASN A 203 -10.53 -1.70 12.55
N VAL A 204 -9.85 -0.56 12.60
CA VAL A 204 -10.48 0.76 12.80
C VAL A 204 -10.95 1.30 11.46
N ALA A 205 -12.24 1.62 11.32
CA ALA A 205 -12.79 2.22 10.10
C ALA A 205 -12.25 3.63 9.87
N ILE A 206 -12.11 4.04 8.61
CA ILE A 206 -11.61 5.35 8.20
C ILE A 206 -12.64 5.97 7.28
N LEU A 207 -13.05 7.21 7.56
CA LEU A 207 -14.00 7.91 6.72
C LEU A 207 -13.71 9.41 6.68
N GLY A 208 -13.64 9.96 5.47
CA GLY A 208 -13.37 11.37 5.23
C GLY A 208 -14.60 12.22 4.96
N PHE A 209 -14.41 13.53 5.06
CA PHE A 209 -15.37 14.51 4.58
C PHE A 209 -14.72 15.47 3.58
N SER A 210 -15.23 15.45 2.35
CA SER A 210 -14.83 16.36 1.27
C SER A 210 -15.87 17.46 1.13
N ALA A 211 -15.42 18.72 1.17
CA ALA A 211 -16.32 19.85 0.97
C ALA A 211 -15.54 21.11 0.57
N PHE A 212 -16.20 22.00 -0.14
CA PHE A 212 -15.75 23.39 -0.30
C PHE A 212 -15.98 24.20 0.98
N SER A 213 -15.32 25.35 1.07
CA SER A 213 -15.48 26.26 2.22
C SER A 213 -16.93 26.75 2.32
N GLY A 214 -17.42 27.02 3.54
CA GLY A 214 -18.77 27.53 3.77
C GLY A 214 -19.88 26.47 3.80
N THR A 215 -19.60 25.20 3.49
CA THR A 215 -20.59 24.09 3.51
C THR A 215 -21.11 23.73 4.91
N GLY A 216 -20.40 24.14 5.97
CA GLY A 216 -20.73 23.76 7.35
C GLY A 216 -20.14 22.42 7.80
N LYS A 217 -19.11 21.91 7.09
CA LYS A 217 -18.42 20.65 7.38
C LYS A 217 -18.07 20.44 8.86
N THR A 218 -17.39 21.40 9.49
CA THR A 218 -16.99 21.28 10.91
C THR A 218 -18.21 21.15 11.83
N THR A 219 -19.26 21.93 11.58
CA THR A 219 -20.51 21.87 12.34
C THR A 219 -21.17 20.49 12.22
N LEU A 220 -21.23 19.95 11.00
CA LEU A 220 -21.78 18.62 10.73
C LEU A 220 -20.95 17.52 11.39
N ILE A 221 -19.62 17.57 11.30
CA ILE A 221 -18.74 16.59 11.95
C ILE A 221 -18.93 16.62 13.48
N ILE A 222 -19.03 17.80 14.10
CA ILE A 222 -19.29 17.91 15.55
C ILE A 222 -20.63 17.24 15.92
N GLN A 223 -21.68 17.45 15.12
CA GLN A 223 -22.98 16.83 15.35
C GLN A 223 -22.92 15.30 15.18
N LEU A 224 -22.19 14.81 14.18
CA LEU A 224 -21.96 13.38 13.97
C LEU A 224 -21.16 12.75 15.10
N ILE A 225 -20.11 13.41 15.61
CA ILE A 225 -19.34 12.90 16.76
C ILE A 225 -20.26 12.70 17.97
N LYS A 226 -21.15 13.66 18.25
CA LYS A 226 -22.15 13.55 19.32
C LYS A 226 -23.09 12.36 19.08
N TYR A 227 -23.60 12.22 17.86
CA TYR A 227 -24.49 11.11 17.49
C TYR A 227 -23.80 9.75 17.64
N LEU A 228 -22.61 9.58 17.10
CA LEU A 228 -21.83 8.34 17.14
C LEU A 228 -21.41 7.98 18.56
N LYS A 229 -21.11 8.98 19.41
CA LYS A 229 -20.82 8.74 20.82
C LYS A 229 -22.02 8.18 21.58
N GLN A 230 -23.24 8.65 21.28
CA GLN A 230 -24.48 8.07 21.84
C GLN A 230 -24.71 6.62 21.38
N LYS A 231 -24.06 6.20 20.29
CA LYS A 231 -24.06 4.83 19.77
C LYS A 231 -22.87 3.99 20.28
N ASN A 232 -22.15 4.48 21.30
CA ASN A 232 -20.98 3.86 21.91
C ASN A 232 -19.77 3.66 20.97
N ILE A 233 -19.70 4.43 19.88
CA ILE A 233 -18.54 4.40 18.99
C ILE A 233 -17.38 5.18 19.63
N ARG A 234 -16.21 4.54 19.71
CA ARG A 234 -14.95 5.18 20.09
C ARG A 234 -14.30 5.69 18.81
N LEU A 235 -14.08 7.00 18.70
CA LEU A 235 -13.56 7.58 17.47
C LEU A 235 -12.40 8.53 17.72
N ALA A 236 -11.54 8.62 16.72
CA ALA A 236 -10.57 9.70 16.58
C ALA A 236 -11.04 10.68 15.50
N TYR A 237 -10.62 11.93 15.63
CA TYR A 237 -10.81 12.96 14.63
C TYR A 237 -9.44 13.47 14.21
N LEU A 238 -9.15 13.37 12.92
CA LEU A 238 -7.89 13.78 12.32
C LEU A 238 -8.16 14.95 11.38
N LYS A 239 -7.55 16.10 11.65
CA LYS A 239 -7.69 17.30 10.84
C LYS A 239 -6.36 17.67 10.19
N HIS A 240 -6.35 17.84 8.88
CA HIS A 240 -5.26 18.49 8.17
C HIS A 240 -5.47 20.00 8.15
N GLY A 241 -4.62 20.73 8.86
CA GLY A 241 -4.66 22.20 8.94
C GLY A 241 -3.79 22.89 7.89
N HIS A 242 -3.81 24.23 7.89
CA HIS A 242 -2.81 25.03 7.16
C HIS A 242 -1.44 24.97 7.86
N HIS A 243 -0.36 25.22 7.12
CA HIS A 243 1.03 24.91 7.50
C HIS A 243 1.60 25.51 8.79
N ASN A 244 0.87 26.34 9.56
CA ASN A 244 1.34 26.99 10.79
C ASN A 244 0.27 26.99 11.89
N PHE A 245 -0.15 25.82 12.35
CA PHE A 245 -1.03 25.75 13.52
C PHE A 245 -0.21 25.71 14.82
N GLU A 246 -0.62 26.52 15.80
CA GLU A 246 -0.05 26.51 17.14
C GLU A 246 -0.96 25.74 18.08
N ILE A 247 -0.37 24.82 18.86
CA ILE A 247 -1.10 24.02 19.86
C ILE A 247 -1.26 24.82 21.17
N ASP A 248 -0.32 25.72 21.44
CA ASP A 248 -0.28 26.55 22.64
C ASP A 248 0.05 28.02 22.30
N HIS A 249 -0.03 28.91 23.28
CA HIS A 249 0.19 30.35 23.09
C HIS A 249 1.50 30.84 23.70
N LYS A 250 2.06 31.89 23.10
CA LYS A 250 3.30 32.55 23.57
C LYS A 250 3.24 32.92 25.05
N GLY A 251 4.32 32.64 25.77
CA GLY A 251 4.44 32.84 27.22
C GLY A 251 4.05 31.64 28.08
N LYS A 252 3.58 30.53 27.50
CA LYS A 252 3.41 29.25 28.20
C LYS A 252 4.67 28.40 28.11
N ASP A 253 4.99 27.66 29.16
CA ASP A 253 6.21 26.85 29.23
C ASP A 253 6.32 25.86 28.05
N SER A 254 5.22 25.19 27.69
CA SER A 254 5.16 24.28 26.54
C SER A 254 5.47 24.96 25.22
N TYR A 255 4.96 26.18 25.02
CA TYR A 255 5.26 27.00 23.84
C TYR A 255 6.74 27.37 23.81
N GLU A 256 7.24 27.96 24.91
CA GLU A 256 8.63 28.43 24.97
C GLU A 256 9.63 27.28 24.82
N CYS A 257 9.38 26.12 25.44
CA CYS A 257 10.24 24.93 25.29
C CYS A 257 10.23 24.37 23.85
N TYR A 258 9.07 24.31 23.19
CA TYR A 258 9.00 23.87 21.79
C TYR A 258 9.77 24.82 20.87
N HIS A 259 9.58 26.14 21.01
CA HIS A 259 10.28 27.14 20.21
C HIS A 259 11.77 27.29 20.55
N ALA A 260 12.18 26.92 21.77
CA ALA A 260 13.59 26.84 22.16
C ALA A 260 14.34 25.66 21.50
N GLY A 261 13.62 24.72 20.87
CA GLY A 261 14.22 23.63 20.09
C GLY A 261 13.99 22.23 20.64
N ALA A 262 13.05 22.03 21.57
CA ALA A 262 12.64 20.67 21.93
C ALA A 262 12.04 19.96 20.70
N GLU A 263 12.56 18.77 20.38
CA GLU A 263 12.03 17.92 19.31
C GLU A 263 10.64 17.36 19.68
N GLN A 264 10.44 17.08 20.97
CA GLN A 264 9.18 16.61 21.51
C GLN A 264 8.83 17.34 22.80
N VAL A 265 7.57 17.76 22.91
CA VAL A 265 6.99 18.34 24.13
C VAL A 265 5.75 17.53 24.50
N LEU A 266 5.79 16.87 25.67
CA LEU A 266 4.67 16.11 26.21
C LEU A 266 4.08 16.84 27.42
N ILE A 267 2.81 17.23 27.32
CA ILE A 267 2.05 17.93 28.36
C ILE A 267 1.01 16.95 28.91
N SER A 268 0.90 16.80 30.23
CA SER A 268 -0.07 15.88 30.85
C SER A 268 -0.82 16.54 31.99
N SER A 269 -2.10 16.18 32.13
CA SER A 269 -2.97 16.47 33.29
C SER A 269 -3.59 15.17 33.82
N ALA A 270 -4.52 15.28 34.77
CA ALA A 270 -5.21 14.12 35.35
C ALA A 270 -6.11 13.36 34.34
N ASP A 271 -6.60 14.03 33.30
CA ASP A 271 -7.62 13.54 32.38
C ASP A 271 -7.15 13.37 30.93
N LYS A 272 -6.00 13.96 30.55
CA LYS A 272 -5.51 13.96 29.17
C LYS A 272 -4.03 14.31 29.09
N PHE A 273 -3.46 14.09 27.91
CA PHE A 273 -2.15 14.59 27.53
C PHE A 273 -2.19 15.15 26.11
N ALA A 274 -1.19 15.95 25.76
CA ALA A 274 -0.91 16.42 24.41
C ALA A 274 0.58 16.18 24.10
N LEU A 275 0.86 15.60 22.94
CA LEU A 275 2.21 15.43 22.41
C LEU A 275 2.40 16.35 21.22
N ILE A 276 3.41 17.21 21.28
CA ILE A 276 3.89 18.03 20.17
C ILE A 276 5.16 17.37 19.67
N ASN A 277 5.19 16.97 18.40
CA ASN A 277 6.35 16.36 17.77
C ASN A 277 6.79 17.22 16.59
N ARG A 278 8.05 17.64 16.58
CA ARG A 278 8.65 18.38 15.47
C ARG A 278 8.93 17.41 14.33
N TYR A 279 8.63 17.83 13.11
CA TYR A 279 9.11 17.10 11.94
C TYR A 279 10.60 17.37 11.75
N THR A 280 11.40 16.31 11.71
CA THR A 280 12.85 16.41 11.55
C THR A 280 13.25 16.74 10.12
N GLU A 281 12.49 16.28 9.12
CA GLU A 281 12.80 16.49 7.70
C GLU A 281 11.57 16.73 6.81
N GLN A 282 10.47 15.99 7.03
CA GLN A 282 9.28 16.06 6.17
C GLN A 282 7.97 15.86 6.95
N GLU A 283 6.89 16.48 6.44
CA GLU A 283 5.52 16.27 6.95
C GLU A 283 5.13 14.78 6.86
N LEU A 284 4.48 14.26 7.91
CA LEU A 284 4.00 12.89 7.93
C LEU A 284 2.85 12.67 6.95
N GLY A 285 2.91 11.55 6.24
CA GLY A 285 1.78 11.05 5.46
C GLY A 285 0.63 10.56 6.35
N LEU A 286 -0.56 10.42 5.76
CA LEU A 286 -1.80 10.06 6.47
C LEU A 286 -1.66 8.76 7.29
N PHE A 287 -1.01 7.73 6.73
CA PHE A 287 -0.78 6.47 7.44
C PHE A 287 0.09 6.63 8.69
N ALA A 288 1.21 7.34 8.57
CA ALA A 288 2.11 7.55 9.70
C ALA A 288 1.43 8.34 10.83
N LEU A 289 0.47 9.23 10.49
CA LEU A 289 -0.37 9.90 11.46
C LEU A 289 -1.35 8.95 12.16
N PHE A 290 -1.90 7.94 11.47
CA PHE A 290 -2.73 6.92 12.11
C PHE A 290 -1.94 6.08 13.12
N GLU A 291 -0.66 5.83 12.86
CA GLU A 291 0.22 5.11 13.79
C GLU A 291 0.50 5.88 15.08
N GLN A 292 0.29 7.20 15.08
CA GLN A 292 0.37 8.01 16.30
C GLN A 292 -0.87 7.85 17.20
N LEU A 293 -1.95 7.24 16.69
CA LEU A 293 -3.17 6.97 17.45
C LEU A 293 -3.08 5.63 18.17
N ASN A 294 -3.69 5.55 19.36
CA ASN A 294 -3.89 4.27 20.02
C ASN A 294 -5.08 3.53 19.38
N LEU A 295 -4.82 2.87 18.26
CA LEU A 295 -5.83 2.20 17.43
C LEU A 295 -6.62 1.12 18.20
N SER A 296 -6.04 0.50 19.24
CA SER A 296 -6.73 -0.50 20.08
C SER A 296 -7.94 0.06 20.85
N GLN A 297 -7.99 1.38 21.02
CA GLN A 297 -9.06 2.08 21.74
C GLN A 297 -10.10 2.71 20.81
N LEU A 298 -10.01 2.47 19.50
CA LEU A 298 -10.82 3.15 18.49
C LEU A 298 -11.60 2.14 17.64
N ASP A 299 -12.74 2.60 17.14
CA ASP A 299 -13.59 1.89 16.17
C ASP A 299 -13.64 2.66 14.83
N LEU A 300 -13.45 3.98 14.86
CA LEU A 300 -13.55 4.88 13.71
C LEU A 300 -12.54 6.02 13.75
N ILE A 301 -12.00 6.42 12.60
CA ILE A 301 -11.24 7.65 12.40
C ILE A 301 -12.01 8.51 11.40
N LEU A 302 -12.44 9.69 11.86
CA LEU A 302 -13.00 10.71 10.98
C LEU A 302 -11.88 11.62 10.49
N VAL A 303 -11.75 11.77 9.18
CA VAL A 303 -10.71 12.59 8.56
C VAL A 303 -11.30 13.84 7.92
N GLU A 304 -10.80 15.00 8.33
CA GLU A 304 -11.08 16.27 7.71
C GLU A 304 -9.81 16.82 7.05
N GLY A 305 -9.72 16.74 5.72
CA GLY A 305 -8.54 17.17 4.98
C GLY A 305 -8.06 16.07 4.04
N PHE A 306 -6.75 16.05 3.72
CA PHE A 306 -6.14 15.01 2.90
C PHE A 306 -6.89 14.78 1.57
N LYS A 307 -7.29 15.87 0.90
CA LYS A 307 -8.16 15.81 -0.30
C LYS A 307 -7.63 14.89 -1.39
N ARG A 308 -6.30 14.82 -1.52
CA ARG A 308 -5.58 14.03 -2.53
C ARG A 308 -5.30 12.59 -2.10
N GLU A 309 -5.46 12.26 -0.83
CA GLU A 309 -5.28 10.90 -0.34
C GLU A 309 -6.49 10.03 -0.69
N ILE A 310 -6.24 8.73 -0.74
CA ILE A 310 -7.14 7.77 -1.37
C ILE A 310 -7.75 6.85 -0.32
N PHE A 311 -8.92 7.28 0.18
CA PHE A 311 -9.71 6.64 1.23
C PHE A 311 -11.18 7.08 1.11
N PRO A 312 -12.15 6.32 1.65
CA PRO A 312 -13.57 6.62 1.48
C PRO A 312 -13.96 7.97 2.08
N LYS A 313 -14.78 8.74 1.35
CA LYS A 313 -15.21 10.09 1.73
C LYS A 313 -16.72 10.25 1.53
N ILE A 314 -17.33 11.07 2.38
CA ILE A 314 -18.63 11.67 2.13
C ILE A 314 -18.39 13.07 1.58
N GLU A 315 -18.93 13.36 0.41
CA GLU A 315 -18.96 14.73 -0.10
C GLU A 315 -20.11 15.50 0.53
N LEU A 316 -19.84 16.75 0.92
CA LEU A 316 -20.84 17.67 1.45
C LEU A 316 -21.01 18.85 0.48
N GLN A 317 -22.25 19.13 0.12
CA GLN A 317 -22.60 20.24 -0.76
C GLN A 317 -23.76 21.06 -0.20
N ARG A 318 -23.78 22.34 -0.59
CA ARG A 318 -24.95 23.20 -0.46
C ARG A 318 -25.21 23.86 -1.80
N GLN A 319 -26.43 23.78 -2.31
CA GLN A 319 -26.79 24.32 -3.62
C GLN A 319 -26.50 25.82 -3.71
N ALA A 320 -26.74 26.56 -2.63
CA ALA A 320 -26.49 27.99 -2.55
C ALA A 320 -25.02 28.41 -2.81
N LEU A 321 -24.06 27.47 -2.65
CA LEU A 321 -22.64 27.74 -2.92
C LEU A 321 -22.23 27.51 -4.38
N ASN A 322 -23.08 26.84 -5.16
CA ASN A 322 -22.90 26.60 -6.60
C ASN A 322 -21.50 26.08 -6.98
N HIS A 323 -20.99 25.12 -6.22
CA HIS A 323 -19.72 24.45 -6.49
C HIS A 323 -19.91 23.19 -7.34
N PRO A 324 -18.92 22.82 -8.18
CA PRO A 324 -18.96 21.57 -8.92
C PRO A 324 -18.87 20.36 -7.97
N ASN A 325 -19.46 19.25 -8.39
CA ASN A 325 -19.43 17.99 -7.67
C ASN A 325 -18.01 17.42 -7.64
N ILE A 326 -17.52 17.05 -6.45
CA ILE A 326 -16.21 16.41 -6.27
C ILE A 326 -16.28 14.95 -6.73
N PHE A 327 -17.39 14.24 -6.48
CA PHE A 327 -17.60 12.82 -6.80
C PHE A 327 -17.48 12.50 -8.29
N GLU A 328 -17.71 13.49 -9.17
CA GLU A 328 -17.52 13.34 -10.62
C GLU A 328 -16.07 13.01 -10.97
N ASN A 329 -15.12 13.48 -10.14
CA ASN A 329 -13.68 13.34 -10.36
C ASN A 329 -12.96 12.58 -9.25
N ASP A 330 -13.65 12.24 -8.15
CA ASP A 330 -13.11 11.45 -7.03
C ASP A 330 -13.97 10.19 -6.82
N VAL A 331 -13.48 9.07 -7.34
CA VAL A 331 -14.11 7.74 -7.18
C VAL A 331 -14.23 7.30 -5.71
N ASN A 332 -13.52 7.96 -4.80
CA ASN A 332 -13.52 7.65 -3.37
C ASN A 332 -14.62 8.35 -2.59
N VAL A 333 -15.39 9.21 -3.25
CA VAL A 333 -16.65 9.68 -2.71
C VAL A 333 -17.66 8.55 -2.80
N ILE A 334 -17.98 7.94 -1.65
CA ILE A 334 -18.90 6.81 -1.53
C ILE A 334 -20.34 7.24 -1.25
N ALA A 335 -20.52 8.47 -0.77
CA ALA A 335 -21.81 9.07 -0.53
C ALA A 335 -21.73 10.59 -0.72
N PHE A 336 -22.87 11.16 -1.06
CA PHE A 336 -23.05 12.58 -1.31
C PHE A 336 -24.15 13.11 -0.41
N ALA A 337 -23.85 14.15 0.39
CA ALA A 337 -24.79 14.78 1.30
C ALA A 337 -25.05 16.24 0.90
N SER A 338 -26.30 16.56 0.62
CA SER A 338 -26.72 17.88 0.10
C SER A 338 -28.00 18.37 0.77
N ASP A 339 -28.27 19.68 0.69
CA ASP A 339 -29.54 20.29 1.10
C ASP A 339 -30.67 20.08 0.08
N GLU A 340 -30.35 19.55 -1.10
CA GLU A 340 -31.31 19.01 -2.07
C GLU A 340 -30.92 17.58 -2.47
N ILE A 341 -31.90 16.67 -2.49
CA ILE A 341 -31.70 15.27 -2.86
C ILE A 341 -31.49 15.18 -4.37
N LEU A 342 -30.29 14.78 -4.80
CA LEU A 342 -30.04 14.42 -6.19
C LEU A 342 -30.67 13.06 -6.50
N ILE A 343 -31.53 13.02 -7.53
CA ILE A 343 -32.26 11.81 -7.96
C ILE A 343 -31.43 10.98 -8.95
N GLU A 344 -30.54 11.62 -9.72
CA GLU A 344 -29.64 10.99 -10.69
C GLU A 344 -28.20 11.00 -10.17
N CYS A 345 -27.86 10.07 -9.28
CA CYS A 345 -26.49 9.90 -8.81
C CYS A 345 -26.20 8.41 -8.57
N ASP A 346 -25.08 7.91 -9.10
CA ASP A 346 -24.59 6.55 -8.86
C ASP A 346 -23.97 6.37 -7.46
N ARG A 347 -24.27 7.27 -6.52
CA ARG A 347 -23.79 7.26 -5.13
C ARG A 347 -24.97 7.35 -4.18
N VAL A 348 -24.73 6.96 -2.93
CA VAL A 348 -25.73 7.13 -1.87
C VAL A 348 -25.98 8.63 -1.66
N SER A 349 -27.22 9.06 -1.90
CA SER A 349 -27.68 10.43 -1.70
C SER A 349 -28.24 10.58 -0.28
N LEU A 350 -27.72 11.56 0.47
CA LEU A 350 -28.03 11.85 1.86
C LEU A 350 -28.49 13.31 2.01
N ASP A 351 -29.37 13.57 2.98
CA ASP A 351 -29.72 14.94 3.38
C ASP A 351 -28.68 15.46 4.37
N ILE A 352 -27.97 16.53 3.99
CA ILE A 352 -26.93 17.18 4.81
C ILE A 352 -27.47 17.68 6.16
N ASN A 353 -28.76 17.96 6.25
CA ASN A 353 -29.42 18.44 7.47
C ASN A 353 -29.96 17.27 8.33
N ASN A 354 -29.90 16.04 7.83
CA ASN A 354 -30.36 14.84 8.54
C ASN A 354 -29.19 14.06 9.16
N ILE A 355 -28.75 14.52 10.34
CA ILE A 355 -27.64 13.91 11.08
C ILE A 355 -27.87 12.43 11.40
N LYS A 356 -29.12 12.04 11.67
CA LYS A 356 -29.45 10.63 11.92
C LYS A 356 -29.20 9.78 10.69
N GLN A 357 -29.63 10.23 9.51
CA GLN A 357 -29.43 9.50 8.26
C GLN A 357 -27.95 9.31 7.94
N ILE A 358 -27.16 10.39 8.03
CA ILE A 358 -25.71 10.32 7.80
C ILE A 358 -25.04 9.44 8.85
N GLY A 359 -25.40 9.60 10.13
CA GLY A 359 -24.86 8.77 11.21
C GLY A 359 -25.18 7.28 11.03
N ASP A 360 -26.39 6.93 10.61
CA ASP A 360 -26.79 5.55 10.32
C ASP A 360 -26.05 4.98 9.11
N PHE A 361 -25.81 5.80 8.07
CA PHE A 361 -24.95 5.43 6.95
C PHE A 361 -23.53 5.10 7.42
N ILE A 362 -22.94 5.92 8.30
CA ILE A 362 -21.60 5.68 8.85
C ILE A 362 -21.58 4.38 9.66
N LEU A 363 -22.59 4.12 10.48
CA LEU A 363 -22.69 2.87 11.25
C LEU A 363 -22.81 1.64 10.34
N ALA A 364 -23.54 1.75 9.23
CA ALA A 364 -23.62 0.70 8.23
C ALA A 364 -22.28 0.49 7.53
N TYR A 365 -21.63 1.57 7.11
CA TYR A 365 -20.28 1.55 6.53
C TYR A 365 -19.27 0.84 7.45
N MET A 366 -19.30 1.11 8.75
CA MET A 366 -18.39 0.48 9.71
C MET A 366 -18.55 -1.05 9.84
N ARG A 367 -19.66 -1.64 9.37
CA ARG A 367 -19.93 -3.09 9.45
C ARG A 367 -19.45 -3.88 8.22
N HIS A 368 -19.20 -3.19 7.11
CA HIS A 368 -18.75 -3.76 5.83
C HIS A 368 -17.30 -3.38 5.62
#